data_AF-A0A7I8MWJ9-F1
#
_entry.id   AF-A0A7I8MWJ9-F1
#
_cell.length_a   1.000
_cell.length_b   1.000
_cell.length_c   1.000
_cell.angle_alpha   90.00
_cell.angle_beta   90.00
_cell.angle_gamma   90.00
#
_symmetry.space_group_name_H-M   'P 1'
#
loop_
_entity.id
_entity.type
_entity.pdbx_description
1 polymer ?
#
loop_
_entity_poly.entity_id
_entity_poly.type
_entity_poly.pdbx_seq_one_letter_code
_entity_poly.pdbx_strand_id
1 'polypeptide(L)'
;MELINLFKEPSKFSYLPKNARYGIVFLFLSWAGHFVLFYLTFQKEIPREMFLQQLAISVMICYFVVRLKNWARILCVYGNIVIMMYYLYWFSLFISIGKIDLFVLSLFVCILFGMTVYYLSRPDTVAFFKVQSPKPKRNDEPEDNAPKH
;
A
#
# COMPACT_ATOMS: atom_id res chain seq x y z
N MET A 1 23.86 1.73 6.21
CA MET A 1 22.96 1.11 5.21
C MET A 1 22.52 2.23 4.27
N GLU A 2 22.78 2.11 2.97
CA GLU A 2 22.34 3.11 1.99
C GLU A 2 20.81 3.12 1.87
N LEU A 3 20.23 4.31 1.72
CA LEU A 3 18.79 4.49 1.49
C LEU A 3 18.47 3.98 0.08
N ILE A 4 17.78 2.85 0.00
CA ILE A 4 17.42 2.24 -1.28
C ILE A 4 16.21 2.98 -1.83
N ASN A 5 16.34 3.50 -3.05
CA ASN A 5 15.23 4.04 -3.81
C ASN A 5 14.99 3.16 -5.04
N LEU A 6 14.00 2.27 -4.94
CA LEU A 6 13.68 1.31 -6.00
C LEU A 6 13.26 1.95 -7.33
N PHE A 7 12.83 3.22 -7.30
CA PHE A 7 12.53 3.96 -8.53
C PHE A 7 13.81 4.36 -9.29
N LYS A 8 14.88 4.65 -8.55
CA LYS A 8 16.18 5.03 -9.14
C LYS A 8 17.05 3.79 -9.43
N GLU A 9 16.91 2.75 -8.61
CA GLU A 9 17.72 1.54 -8.67
C GLU A 9 16.83 0.28 -8.66
N PRO A 10 16.15 -0.03 -9.78
CA PRO A 10 15.23 -1.18 -9.85
C PRO A 10 15.95 -2.52 -9.64
N SER A 11 17.25 -2.60 -9.96
CA SER A 11 18.09 -3.77 -9.69
C SER A 11 18.18 -4.10 -8.20
N LYS A 12 17.96 -3.13 -7.30
CA LYS A 12 17.96 -3.37 -5.87
C LYS A 12 16.68 -4.04 -5.37
N PHE A 13 15.69 -4.27 -6.23
CA PHE A 13 14.46 -5.01 -5.87
C PHE A 13 14.74 -6.43 -5.38
N SER A 14 15.75 -7.09 -5.94
CA SER A 14 16.16 -8.45 -5.55
C SER A 14 16.72 -8.53 -4.12
N TYR A 15 17.27 -7.44 -3.59
CA TYR A 15 17.80 -7.37 -2.22
C TYR A 15 16.72 -7.17 -1.16
N LEU A 16 15.47 -6.89 -1.55
CA LEU A 16 14.39 -6.79 -0.58
C LEU A 16 14.11 -8.15 0.07
N PRO A 17 13.72 -8.16 1.36
CA PRO A 17 13.22 -9.37 1.99
C PRO A 17 12.02 -9.89 1.17
N LYS A 18 11.95 -11.22 1.00
CA LYS A 18 10.96 -11.88 0.14
C LYS A 18 9.54 -11.41 0.44
N ASN A 19 9.21 -11.24 1.73
CA ASN A 19 7.91 -10.76 2.19
C ASN A 19 7.62 -9.31 1.73
N ALA A 20 8.59 -8.41 1.78
CA ALA A 20 8.39 -7.03 1.31
C ALA A 20 8.16 -6.99 -0.21
N ARG A 21 8.87 -7.82 -0.98
CA ARG A 21 8.63 -7.95 -2.42
C ARG A 21 7.22 -8.44 -2.72
N TYR A 22 6.79 -9.51 -2.05
CA TYR A 22 5.43 -10.03 -2.21
C TYR A 22 4.39 -8.97 -1.85
N GLY A 23 4.56 -8.25 -0.73
CA GLY A 23 3.65 -7.16 -0.35
C GLY A 23 3.53 -6.07 -1.43
N ILE A 24 4.65 -5.67 -2.05
CA ILE A 24 4.65 -4.68 -3.14
C ILE A 24 3.97 -5.25 -4.40
N VAL A 25 4.28 -6.49 -4.79
CA VAL A 25 3.66 -7.12 -5.97
C VAL A 25 2.16 -7.28 -5.78
N PHE A 26 1.73 -7.78 -4.62
CA PHE A 26 0.31 -7.91 -4.29
C PHE A 26 -0.39 -6.55 -4.28
N LEU A 27 0.27 -5.48 -3.80
CA LEU A 27 -0.30 -4.12 -3.85
C LEU A 27 -0.65 -3.70 -5.29
N PHE A 28 0.26 -3.90 -6.23
CA PHE A 28 0.00 -3.58 -7.64
C PHE A 28 -1.12 -4.44 -8.23
N LEU A 29 -1.12 -5.75 -7.92
CA LEU A 29 -2.17 -6.67 -8.38
C LEU A 29 -3.55 -6.32 -7.80
N SER A 30 -3.61 -5.94 -6.52
CA SER A 30 -4.82 -5.49 -5.85
C SER A 30 -5.43 -4.27 -6.51
N TRP A 31 -4.61 -3.25 -6.80
CA TRP A 31 -5.08 -2.03 -7.46
C TRP A 31 -5.52 -2.30 -8.91
N ALA A 32 -4.76 -3.11 -9.66
CA ALA A 32 -5.16 -3.52 -11.01
C ALA A 32 -6.51 -4.26 -10.98
N GLY A 33 -6.67 -5.23 -10.08
CA GLY A 33 -7.93 -5.94 -9.89
C GLY A 33 -9.08 -5.02 -9.46
N HIS A 34 -8.82 -4.05 -8.59
CA HIS A 34 -9.80 -3.04 -8.19
C HIS A 34 -10.28 -2.21 -9.38
N PHE A 35 -9.38 -1.72 -10.23
CA PHE A 35 -9.77 -0.95 -11.42
C PHE A 35 -10.54 -1.80 -12.44
N VAL A 36 -10.20 -3.07 -12.61
CA VAL A 36 -10.98 -3.99 -13.46
C VAL A 36 -12.40 -4.15 -12.90
N LEU A 37 -12.54 -4.42 -11.61
CA LEU A 37 -13.86 -4.54 -10.98
C LEU A 37 -14.65 -3.23 -11.07
N PHE A 38 -13.99 -2.10 -10.81
CA PHE A 38 -14.59 -0.77 -10.87
C PHE A 38 -15.10 -0.44 -12.27
N TYR A 39 -14.31 -0.75 -13.30
CA TYR A 39 -14.70 -0.61 -14.69
C TYR A 39 -15.91 -1.48 -15.02
N LEU A 40 -15.87 -2.78 -14.70
CA LEU A 40 -16.98 -3.72 -14.99
C LEU A 40 -18.27 -3.38 -14.25
N THR A 41 -18.18 -2.84 -13.03
CA THR A 41 -19.34 -2.54 -12.20
C THR A 41 -20.06 -1.27 -12.66
N PHE A 42 -19.32 -0.26 -13.11
CA PHE A 42 -19.85 1.10 -13.28
C PHE A 42 -19.68 1.69 -14.69
N GLN A 43 -19.42 0.88 -15.72
CA GLN A 43 -19.08 1.30 -17.10
C GLN A 43 -19.73 2.58 -17.67
N LYS A 44 -20.97 2.92 -17.30
CA LYS A 44 -21.73 4.06 -17.84
C LYS A 44 -21.95 5.24 -16.88
N GLU A 45 -21.73 5.07 -15.58
CA GLU A 45 -22.20 6.03 -14.57
C GLU A 45 -21.07 6.65 -13.72
N ILE A 46 -19.81 6.39 -14.06
CA ILE A 46 -18.70 6.88 -13.24
C ILE A 46 -18.49 8.39 -13.45
N PRO A 47 -18.58 9.20 -12.38
CA PRO A 47 -18.05 10.55 -12.40
C PRO A 47 -16.53 10.47 -12.62
N ARG A 48 -16.03 11.07 -13.70
CA ARG A 48 -14.60 11.07 -14.06
C ARG A 48 -13.71 11.44 -12.86
N GLU A 49 -14.16 12.37 -12.04
CA GLU A 49 -13.48 12.82 -10.82
C GLU A 49 -13.22 11.68 -9.83
N MET A 50 -14.20 10.80 -9.60
CA MET A 50 -14.06 9.69 -8.66
C MET A 50 -13.03 8.67 -9.16
N PHE A 51 -13.01 8.39 -10.47
CA PHE A 51 -12.00 7.53 -11.08
C PHE A 51 -10.59 8.15 -10.96
N LEU A 52 -10.45 9.43 -11.29
CA LEU A 52 -9.17 10.15 -11.19
C LEU A 52 -8.66 10.21 -9.75
N GLN A 53 -9.54 10.38 -8.76
CA GLN A 53 -9.18 10.33 -7.34
C GLN A 53 -8.64 8.96 -6.94
N GLN A 54 -9.32 7.87 -7.29
CA GLN A 54 -8.85 6.51 -7.00
C GLN A 54 -7.52 6.21 -7.69
N LEU A 55 -7.38 6.64 -8.95
CA LEU A 55 -6.13 6.53 -9.70
C LEU A 55 -4.99 7.29 -9.01
N ALA A 56 -5.22 8.55 -8.63
CA ALA A 56 -4.24 9.35 -7.93
C ALA A 56 -3.81 8.71 -6.59
N ILE A 57 -4.76 8.22 -5.80
CA ILE A 57 -4.48 7.52 -4.53
C ILE A 57 -3.63 6.26 -4.78
N SER A 58 -4.00 5.45 -5.78
CA SER A 58 -3.29 4.22 -6.11
C SER A 58 -1.83 4.48 -6.52
N VAL A 59 -1.61 5.48 -7.37
CA VAL A 59 -0.27 5.85 -7.87
C VAL A 59 0.57 6.41 -6.73
N MET A 60 -0.01 7.29 -5.91
CA MET A 60 0.67 7.89 -4.76
C MET A 60 1.09 6.84 -3.73
N ILE A 61 0.19 5.92 -3.36
CA ILE A 61 0.51 4.84 -2.42
C ILE A 61 1.60 3.93 -2.98
N CYS A 62 1.49 3.49 -4.25
CA CYS A 62 2.50 2.65 -4.87
C CYS A 62 3.87 3.35 -4.91
N TYR A 63 3.89 4.63 -5.31
CA TYR A 63 5.12 5.43 -5.36
C TYR A 63 5.80 5.58 -4.00
N PHE A 64 5.04 5.90 -2.94
CA PHE A 64 5.62 6.08 -1.61
C PHE A 64 6.08 4.77 -0.96
N VAL A 65 5.38 3.66 -1.24
CA VAL A 65 5.78 2.33 -0.76
C VAL A 65 7.08 1.89 -1.45
N VAL A 66 7.26 2.17 -2.75
CA VAL A 66 8.49 1.90 -3.51
C VAL A 66 9.68 2.74 -2.99
N ARG A 67 9.43 3.89 -2.37
CA ARG A 67 10.45 4.67 -1.64
C ARG A 67 10.78 4.15 -0.24
N LEU A 68 10.24 2.99 0.15
CA LEU A 68 10.54 2.26 1.38
C LEU A 68 10.38 3.08 2.69
N LYS A 69 9.50 4.09 2.66
CA LYS A 69 9.18 4.90 3.84
C LYS A 69 8.28 4.11 4.79
N ASN A 70 8.67 4.03 6.06
CA ASN A 70 7.93 3.33 7.13
C ASN A 70 6.53 3.92 7.32
N TRP A 71 6.41 5.26 7.27
CA TRP A 71 5.11 5.95 7.32
C TRP A 71 4.20 5.59 6.14
N ALA A 72 4.77 5.44 4.93
CA ALA A 72 4.01 5.04 3.75
C ALA A 72 3.51 3.60 3.85
N ARG A 73 4.32 2.69 4.43
CA ARG A 73 3.89 1.33 4.72
C ARG A 73 2.69 1.31 5.67
N ILE A 74 2.77 2.07 6.77
CA ILE A 74 1.69 2.17 7.75
C ILE A 74 0.42 2.70 7.08
N LEU A 75 0.51 3.79 6.32
CA LEU A 75 -0.62 4.36 5.58
C LEU A 75 -1.20 3.36 4.57
N CYS A 76 -0.35 2.63 3.85
CA CYS A 76 -0.77 1.60 2.90
C CYS A 76 -1.53 0.47 3.60
N VAL A 77 -1.05 -0.01 4.74
CA VAL A 77 -1.72 -1.05 5.54
C VAL A 77 -3.09 -0.58 6.00
N TYR A 78 -3.18 0.59 6.64
CA TYR A 78 -4.47 1.13 7.11
C TYR A 78 -5.42 1.42 5.96
N GLY A 79 -4.95 2.04 4.88
CA GLY A 79 -5.75 2.31 3.69
C GLY A 79 -6.34 1.04 3.07
N ASN A 80 -5.53 -0.02 2.96
CA ASN A 80 -5.99 -1.30 2.44
C ASN A 80 -7.00 -1.99 3.38
N ILE A 81 -6.88 -1.84 4.71
CA ILE A 81 -7.88 -2.35 5.66
C ILE A 81 -9.22 -1.63 5.46
N VAL A 82 -9.23 -0.30 5.30
CA VAL A 82 -10.46 0.46 5.03
C VAL A 82 -11.08 0.04 3.70
N ILE A 83 -10.27 -0.16 2.65
CA ILE A 83 -10.73 -0.69 1.36
C ILE A 83 -11.37 -2.07 1.56
N MET A 84 -10.75 -2.98 2.31
CA MET A 84 -11.34 -4.29 2.60
C MET A 84 -12.70 -4.19 3.30
N MET A 85 -12.86 -3.27 4.27
CA MET A 85 -14.17 -3.02 4.89
C MET A 85 -15.19 -2.52 3.87
N TYR A 86 -14.78 -1.66 2.95
CA TYR A 86 -15.64 -1.20 1.85
C TYR A 86 -16.04 -2.34 0.90
N TYR A 87 -15.16 -3.32 0.67
CA TYR A 87 -15.49 -4.53 -0.10
C TYR A 87 -16.57 -5.40 0.57
N LEU A 88 -16.64 -5.42 1.91
CA LEU A 88 -17.72 -6.14 2.62
C LEU A 88 -19.11 -5.58 2.27
N TYR A 89 -19.21 -4.26 2.08
CA TYR A 89 -20.45 -3.62 1.60
C TYR A 89 -20.76 -4.01 0.15
N TRP A 90 -19.74 -4.09 -0.72
CA TRP A 90 -19.94 -4.55 -2.10
C TRP A 90 -20.38 -6.01 -2.18
N PHE A 91 -19.90 -6.87 -1.28
CA PHE A 91 -20.32 -8.27 -1.23
C PHE A 91 -21.81 -8.40 -0.99
N SER A 92 -22.38 -7.66 -0.03
CA SER A 92 -23.81 -7.72 0.24
C SER A 92 -24.64 -7.18 -0.94
N LEU A 93 -24.16 -6.13 -1.61
CA LEU A 93 -24.80 -5.61 -2.83
C LEU A 93 -24.78 -6.63 -3.98
N PHE A 94 -23.63 -7.23 -4.30
CA PHE A 94 -23.54 -8.18 -5.41
C PHE A 94 -24.34 -9.45 -5.19
N ILE A 95 -24.40 -9.94 -3.95
CA ILE A 95 -25.29 -11.05 -3.56
C ILE A 95 -26.75 -10.65 -3.76
N SER A 96 -27.14 -9.45 -3.31
CA SER A 96 -28.52 -8.96 -3.43
C SER A 96 -28.97 -8.77 -4.88
N ILE A 97 -28.05 -8.37 -5.77
CA ILE A 97 -28.32 -8.17 -7.21
C ILE A 97 -28.16 -9.49 -8.00
N GLY A 98 -27.72 -10.58 -7.37
CA GLY A 98 -27.54 -11.89 -8.01
C GLY A 98 -26.34 -11.98 -8.96
N LYS A 99 -25.40 -11.03 -8.92
CA LYS A 99 -24.22 -11.00 -9.79
C LYS A 99 -23.05 -11.75 -9.15
N ILE A 100 -23.12 -13.08 -9.19
CA ILE A 100 -22.13 -13.98 -8.56
C ILE A 100 -20.72 -13.79 -9.16
N ASP A 101 -20.60 -13.51 -10.46
CA ASP A 101 -19.28 -13.29 -11.10
C ASP A 101 -18.54 -12.11 -10.48
N LEU A 102 -19.25 -11.00 -10.25
CA LEU A 102 -18.68 -9.81 -9.61
C LEU A 102 -18.40 -10.04 -8.12
N PHE A 103 -19.22 -10.85 -7.45
CA PHE A 103 -18.94 -11.28 -6.08
C PHE A 103 -17.62 -12.08 -6.00
N VAL A 104 -17.43 -13.07 -6.87
CA VAL A 104 -16.20 -13.88 -6.87
C VAL A 104 -14.98 -13.01 -7.20
N LEU A 105 -15.08 -12.13 -8.19
CA LEU A 105 -14.00 -11.21 -8.53
C LEU A 105 -13.68 -10.24 -7.38
N SER A 106 -14.70 -9.66 -6.74
CA SER A 106 -14.51 -8.77 -5.60
C SER A 106 -13.89 -9.48 -4.39
N LEU A 107 -14.28 -10.73 -4.13
CA LEU A 107 -13.67 -11.56 -3.10
C LEU A 107 -12.20 -11.81 -3.38
N PHE A 108 -11.86 -12.16 -4.63
CA PHE A 108 -10.48 -12.34 -5.06
C PHE A 108 -9.64 -11.06 -4.86
N VAL A 109 -10.15 -9.90 -5.28
CA VAL A 109 -9.45 -8.63 -5.09
C VAL A 109 -9.29 -8.27 -3.61
N CYS A 110 -10.30 -8.54 -2.78
CA CYS A 110 -10.24 -8.35 -1.34
C CYS A 110 -9.14 -9.23 -0.70
N ILE A 111 -9.02 -10.49 -1.14
CA ILE A 111 -7.93 -11.39 -0.70
C ILE A 111 -6.56 -10.82 -1.10
N LEU A 112 -6.40 -10.27 -2.30
CA LEU A 112 -5.14 -9.63 -2.71
C LEU A 112 -4.79 -8.44 -1.81
N PHE A 113 -5.77 -7.59 -1.46
CA PHE A 113 -5.56 -6.50 -0.50
C PHE A 113 -5.18 -7.03 0.89
N GLY A 114 -5.82 -8.11 1.34
CA GLY A 114 -5.46 -8.81 2.58
C GLY A 114 -4.03 -9.37 2.56
N MET A 115 -3.60 -9.96 1.44
CA MET A 115 -2.23 -10.43 1.26
C MET A 115 -1.23 -9.27 1.32
N THR A 116 -1.56 -8.14 0.70
CA THR A 116 -0.74 -6.91 0.78
C THR A 116 -0.56 -6.47 2.23
N VAL A 117 -1.67 -6.37 2.99
CA VAL A 117 -1.65 -6.03 4.41
C VAL A 117 -0.81 -7.02 5.22
N TYR A 118 -1.01 -8.32 4.98
CA TYR A 118 -0.30 -9.39 5.67
C TYR A 118 1.22 -9.33 5.47
N TYR A 119 1.67 -9.26 4.23
CA TYR A 119 3.10 -9.26 3.90
C TYR A 119 3.81 -7.95 4.30
N LEU A 120 3.11 -6.81 4.21
CA LEU A 120 3.65 -5.53 4.66
C LEU A 120 3.66 -5.39 6.19
N SER A 121 2.77 -6.09 6.92
CA SER A 121 2.71 -6.05 8.39
C SER A 121 3.66 -7.05 9.08
N ARG A 122 4.26 -7.97 8.33
CA ARG A 122 5.24 -8.94 8.86
C ARG A 122 6.41 -8.22 9.55
N PRO A 123 6.90 -8.73 10.70
CA PRO A 123 7.95 -8.09 11.49
C PRO A 123 9.25 -7.88 10.70
N ASP A 124 9.61 -8.80 9.81
CA ASP A 124 10.79 -8.68 8.94
C ASP A 124 10.70 -7.48 8.00
N THR A 125 9.52 -7.30 7.38
CA THR A 125 9.22 -6.14 6.54
C THR A 125 9.20 -4.87 7.38
N VAL A 126 8.68 -4.95 8.61
CA VAL A 126 8.63 -3.80 9.51
C VAL A 126 10.03 -3.31 9.88
N ALA A 127 10.91 -4.23 10.28
CA ALA A 127 12.29 -3.93 10.61
C ALA A 127 13.03 -3.32 9.41
N PHE A 128 12.88 -3.89 8.21
CA PHE A 128 13.52 -3.39 7.01
C PHE A 128 13.10 -1.95 6.66
N PHE A 129 11.80 -1.66 6.66
CA PHE A 129 11.29 -0.31 6.38
C PHE A 129 11.68 0.72 7.44
N LYS A 130 11.80 0.31 8.72
CA LYS A 130 12.30 1.18 9.79
C LYS A 130 13.77 1.57 9.57
N VAL A 131 14.61 0.63 9.13
CA VAL A 131 16.03 0.89 8.84
C VAL A 131 16.18 1.77 7.58
N GLN A 132 15.33 1.57 6.58
CA GLN A 132 15.32 2.34 5.33
C GLN A 132 14.65 3.73 5.47
N SER A 133 14.06 4.04 6.61
CA SER A 133 13.48 5.38 6.86
C SER A 133 14.49 6.25 7.59
N PRO A 134 14.91 7.39 7.02
CA PRO A 134 15.78 8.30 7.75
C PRO A 134 15.08 8.74 9.03
N LYS A 135 15.72 8.50 10.18
CA LYS A 135 15.27 9.12 11.43
C LYS A 135 15.41 10.63 11.25
N PRO A 136 14.38 11.44 11.56
CA PRO A 136 14.56 12.88 11.59
C PRO A 136 15.73 13.17 12.54
N LYS A 137 16.74 13.91 12.07
CA LYS A 137 17.77 14.46 12.95
C LYS A 137 17.02 15.32 13.96
N ARG A 138 16.94 14.83 15.19
CA ARG A 138 16.37 15.58 16.30
C ARG A 138 17.40 16.65 16.63
N ASN A 139 17.12 17.91 16.30
CA ASN A 139 17.99 19.05 16.60
C ASN A 139 17.93 19.43 18.11
N ASP A 140 17.75 18.45 19.00
CA ASP A 140 17.53 18.66 20.44
C ASP A 140 18.68 18.05 21.26
N GLU A 141 19.92 18.09 20.76
CA GLU A 141 21.10 17.98 21.62
C GLU A 141 21.40 19.39 22.13
N PRO A 142 21.10 19.72 23.40
CA PRO A 142 21.61 20.94 23.99
C PRO A 142 23.15 20.87 23.96
N GLU A 143 23.76 21.88 23.36
CA GLU A 143 25.19 22.16 23.43
C GLU A 143 25.63 22.02 24.90
N ASP A 144 26.41 20.98 25.17
CA ASP A 144 27.09 20.75 26.44
C ASP A 144 27.99 21.97 26.69
N ASN A 145 27.50 22.89 27.54
CA ASN A 145 28.31 23.98 28.07
C ASN A 145 29.43 23.36 28.90
N ALA A 146 30.59 23.21 28.26
CA ALA A 146 31.83 22.79 28.88
C ALA A 146 32.07 23.56 30.20
N PRO A 147 32.44 22.88 31.30
CA PRO A 147 32.80 23.56 32.52
C PRO A 147 34.06 24.38 32.27
N LYS A 148 33.93 25.72 32.37
CA LYS A 148 35.09 26.61 32.48
C LYS A 148 35.74 26.34 33.83
N HIS A 149 36.89 25.69 33.81
CA HIS A 149 37.86 25.68 34.90
C HIS A 149 38.72 26.95 34.86
#